data_AF-A0AA90QEP4-F1
#
_entry.id   AF-A0AA90QEP4-F1
#
_cell.length_a   1.000
_cell.length_b   1.000
_cell.length_c   1.000
_cell.angle_alpha   90.00
_cell.angle_beta   90.00
_cell.angle_gamma   90.00
#
_symmetry.space_group_name_H-M   'P 1'
#
loop_
_entity.id
_entity.type
_entity.pdbx_description
1 polymer ?
#
loop_
_entity_poly.entity_id
_entity_poly.type
_entity_poly.pdbx_seq_one_letter_code
_entity_poly.pdbx_strand_id
1 'polypeptide(L)'
;MNINTIVDAEFTGKCFRDLRNAPLSAMRGLSTKDAKALHEAFNITTIGDLANLKFVKWASAINVLADEECDTDEQTAKETLLDDAVEMTFPASDPISVDAGITRIEVPPDMVNASTDHQHAKSIEASTKQAGKGAK
;
A
#
# COMPACT_ATOMS: atom_id res chain seq x y z
N MET A 1 -7.31 43.42 12.09
CA MET A 1 -7.41 41.97 12.36
C MET A 1 -7.07 41.23 11.07
N ASN A 2 -6.26 40.17 11.09
CA ASN A 2 -5.77 39.50 9.87
C ASN A 2 -6.61 38.27 9.48
N ILE A 3 -7.94 38.42 9.43
CA ILE A 3 -8.88 37.33 9.08
C ILE A 3 -9.59 37.56 7.74
N ASN A 4 -9.14 38.56 6.97
CA ASN A 4 -9.79 39.01 5.73
C ASN A 4 -9.85 37.90 4.67
N THR A 5 -9.03 36.86 4.81
CA THR A 5 -8.99 35.68 3.94
C THR A 5 -10.09 34.68 4.25
N ILE A 6 -10.65 34.66 5.46
CA ILE A 6 -11.64 33.65 5.89
C ILE A 6 -13.06 34.20 6.04
N VAL A 7 -13.23 35.50 6.29
CA VAL A 7 -14.53 36.17 6.34
C VAL A 7 -14.76 37.03 5.11
N ASP A 8 -16.02 37.28 4.80
CA ASP A 8 -16.41 38.22 3.75
C ASP A 8 -15.93 39.66 4.09
N ALA A 9 -15.77 40.49 3.07
CA ALA A 9 -15.39 41.89 3.21
C ALA A 9 -16.36 42.64 4.14
N GLU A 10 -17.65 42.31 4.12
CA GLU A 10 -18.67 42.94 4.99
C GLU A 10 -18.52 42.63 6.49
N PHE A 11 -17.81 41.54 6.82
CA PHE A 11 -17.59 41.10 8.20
C PHE A 11 -16.16 41.34 8.67
N THR A 12 -15.33 41.92 7.81
CA THR A 12 -13.95 42.28 8.13
C THR A 12 -13.91 43.38 9.20
N GLY A 13 -13.18 43.14 10.29
CA GLY A 13 -13.00 44.12 11.38
C GLY A 13 -13.99 44.01 12.54
N LYS A 14 -14.97 43.10 12.49
CA LYS A 14 -15.85 42.78 13.63
C LYS A 14 -15.10 41.99 14.71
N CYS A 15 -15.61 42.00 15.94
CA CYS A 15 -15.02 41.21 17.02
C CYS A 15 -15.40 39.72 16.88
N PHE A 16 -14.59 38.83 17.46
CA PHE A 16 -14.85 37.38 17.39
C PHE A 16 -16.20 36.95 17.99
N ARG A 17 -16.70 37.71 18.98
CA ARG A 17 -18.02 37.44 19.58
C ARG A 17 -19.14 37.69 18.58
N ASP A 18 -19.02 38.75 17.78
CA ASP A 18 -20.01 39.08 16.75
C ASP A 18 -19.90 38.14 15.56
N LEU A 19 -18.68 37.75 15.16
CA LEU A 19 -18.46 36.76 14.10
C LEU A 19 -19.03 35.39 14.47
N ARG A 20 -18.90 34.97 15.73
CA ARG A 20 -19.51 33.71 16.20
C ARG A 20 -21.03 33.69 15.98
N ASN A 21 -21.69 34.83 16.20
CA ASN A 21 -23.15 34.95 16.05
C ASN A 21 -23.57 35.35 14.62
N ALA A 22 -22.61 35.58 13.72
CA ALA A 22 -22.87 35.92 12.34
C ALA A 22 -23.41 34.69 11.58
N PRO A 23 -24.20 34.92 10.51
CA PRO A 23 -24.70 33.84 9.67
C PRO A 23 -23.56 33.13 8.92
N LEU A 24 -23.81 31.90 8.51
CA LEU A 24 -22.84 31.11 7.72
C LEU A 24 -22.39 31.78 6.42
N SER A 25 -23.23 32.63 5.83
CA SER A 25 -22.89 33.43 4.64
C SER A 25 -21.77 34.45 4.88
N ALA A 26 -21.42 34.74 6.13
CA ALA A 26 -20.29 35.61 6.46
C ALA A 26 -18.93 34.93 6.25
N MET A 27 -18.90 33.59 6.12
CA MET A 27 -17.69 32.85 5.78
C MET A 27 -17.43 32.89 4.28
N ARG A 28 -16.19 33.22 3.92
CA ARG A 28 -15.77 33.26 2.51
C ARG A 28 -15.87 31.86 1.91
N GLY A 29 -16.43 31.78 0.70
CA GLY A 29 -16.53 30.53 -0.07
C GLY A 29 -17.81 29.73 0.18
N LEU A 30 -18.68 30.16 1.10
CA LEU A 30 -19.98 29.52 1.31
C LEU A 30 -21.06 30.22 0.49
N SER A 31 -21.70 29.50 -0.44
CA SER A 31 -22.80 30.08 -1.21
C SER A 31 -24.10 30.11 -0.42
N THR A 32 -25.07 30.91 -0.86
CA THR A 32 -26.42 30.94 -0.26
C THR A 32 -27.16 29.60 -0.39
N LYS A 33 -26.82 28.78 -1.40
CA LYS A 33 -27.38 27.43 -1.56
C LYS A 33 -26.84 26.49 -0.50
N ASP A 34 -25.54 26.53 -0.24
CA ASP A 34 -24.89 25.66 0.75
C ASP A 34 -25.33 26.02 2.17
N ALA A 35 -25.48 27.32 2.47
CA ALA A 35 -26.02 27.78 3.73
C ALA A 35 -27.45 27.25 3.98
N LYS A 36 -28.30 27.20 2.94
CA LYS A 36 -29.64 26.60 3.03
C LYS A 36 -29.57 25.09 3.27
N ALA A 37 -28.72 24.38 2.54
CA ALA A 37 -28.56 22.93 2.72
C ALA A 37 -28.08 22.57 4.14
N LEU A 38 -27.15 23.35 4.71
CA LEU A 38 -26.69 23.18 6.09
C LEU A 38 -27.81 23.46 7.11
N HIS A 39 -28.65 24.45 6.84
CA HIS A 39 -29.82 24.74 7.66
C HIS A 39 -30.84 23.60 7.60
N GLU A 40 -31.15 23.09 6.41
CA GLU A 40 -32.11 21.98 6.24
C GLU A 40 -31.61 20.68 6.85
N ALA A 41 -30.32 20.36 6.71
CA ALA A 41 -29.75 19.10 7.18
C ALA A 41 -29.46 19.09 8.69
N PHE A 42 -29.00 20.21 9.25
CA PHE A 42 -28.47 20.26 10.62
C PHE A 42 -29.11 21.34 11.49
N ASN A 43 -30.06 22.12 10.96
CA ASN A 43 -30.69 23.26 11.64
C ASN A 43 -29.69 24.30 12.16
N ILE A 44 -28.62 24.53 11.39
CA ILE A 44 -27.52 25.45 11.73
C ILE A 44 -27.76 26.78 11.02
N THR A 45 -27.59 27.90 11.73
CA THR A 45 -27.73 29.24 11.13
C THR A 45 -26.48 30.11 11.32
N THR A 46 -25.79 29.94 12.44
CA THR A 46 -24.61 30.76 12.79
C THR A 46 -23.30 29.99 12.68
N ILE A 47 -22.20 30.72 12.57
CA ILE A 47 -20.84 30.16 12.61
C ILE A 47 -20.61 29.40 13.93
N GLY A 48 -21.15 29.92 15.04
CA GLY A 48 -21.06 29.30 16.35
C GLY A 48 -21.80 27.96 16.45
N ASP A 49 -22.93 27.82 15.77
CA ASP A 49 -23.69 26.56 15.72
C ASP A 49 -22.92 25.51 14.92
N LEU A 50 -22.32 25.89 13.79
CA LEU A 50 -21.49 25.00 12.97
C LEU A 50 -20.30 24.49 13.76
N ALA A 51 -19.59 25.38 14.46
CA ALA A 51 -18.45 25.03 15.30
C ALA A 51 -18.84 24.10 16.48
N ASN A 52 -20.10 24.15 16.94
CA ASN A 52 -20.57 23.33 18.04
C ASN A 52 -21.21 22.00 17.62
N LEU A 53 -21.36 21.75 16.32
CA LEU A 53 -21.91 20.50 15.81
C LEU A 53 -21.04 19.30 16.21
N LYS A 54 -21.68 18.27 16.79
CA LYS A 54 -20.99 17.05 17.25
C LYS A 54 -20.15 16.39 16.15
N PHE A 55 -20.64 16.40 14.91
CA PHE A 55 -19.96 15.80 13.77
C PHE A 55 -18.66 16.52 13.41
N VAL A 56 -18.64 17.86 13.49
CA VAL A 56 -17.42 18.66 13.25
C VAL A 56 -16.38 18.36 14.34
N LYS A 57 -16.81 18.24 15.60
CA LYS A 57 -15.93 17.88 16.72
C LYS A 57 -15.35 16.48 16.56
N TRP A 58 -16.18 15.50 16.19
CA TRP A 58 -15.72 14.13 15.93
C TRP A 58 -14.78 14.07 14.74
N ALA A 59 -15.10 14.71 13.62
CA ALA A 59 -14.22 14.76 12.46
C ALA A 59 -12.86 15.39 12.77
N SER A 60 -12.83 16.51 13.50
CA SER A 60 -11.59 17.13 13.94
C SER A 60 -10.79 16.22 14.88
N ALA A 61 -11.47 15.49 15.78
CA ALA A 61 -10.81 14.54 16.66
C ALA A 61 -10.22 13.34 15.89
N ILE A 62 -10.97 12.80 14.93
CA ILE A 62 -10.50 11.71 14.07
C ILE A 62 -9.24 12.12 13.30
N ASN A 63 -9.20 13.34 12.75
CA ASN A 63 -8.03 13.81 12.01
C ASN A 63 -6.78 13.88 12.92
N VAL A 64 -6.95 14.38 14.14
CA VAL A 64 -5.85 14.43 15.11
C VAL A 64 -5.41 13.03 15.52
N LEU A 65 -6.36 12.11 15.73
CA LEU A 65 -6.04 10.73 16.10
C LEU A 65 -5.38 9.97 14.95
N ALA A 66 -5.74 10.25 13.71
CA ALA A 66 -5.10 9.65 12.53
C ALA A 66 -3.64 10.10 12.36
N ASP A 67 -3.29 11.32 12.78
CA ASP A 67 -1.90 11.77 12.77
C ASP A 67 -1.03 11.07 13.85
N GLU A 68 -1.67 10.59 14.92
CA GLU A 68 -1.02 9.94 16.08
C GLU A 68 -1.22 8.42 16.10
N GLU A 69 -1.95 7.84 15.14
CA GLU A 69 -2.21 6.41 15.12
C GLU A 69 -0.94 5.64 14.74
N CYS A 70 -0.56 4.67 15.58
CA CYS A 70 0.47 3.72 15.22
C CYS A 70 -0.09 2.68 14.24
N ASP A 71 0.81 2.08 13.45
CA ASP A 71 0.46 0.93 12.63
C ASP A 71 -0.27 -0.14 13.45
N THR A 72 -1.27 -0.77 12.81
CA THR A 72 -1.98 -1.87 13.45
C THR A 72 -1.05 -3.05 13.70
N ASP A 73 -1.38 -3.88 14.69
CA ASP A 73 -0.60 -5.10 14.99
C ASP A 73 -0.36 -5.97 13.75
N GLU A 74 -1.33 -6.03 12.82
CA GLU A 74 -1.18 -6.75 11.55
C GLU A 74 -0.16 -6.10 10.61
N GLN A 75 -0.11 -4.76 10.55
CA GLN A 75 0.86 -4.02 9.76
C GLN A 75 2.26 -4.19 10.34
N THR A 76 2.40 -4.04 11.66
CA THR A 76 3.68 -4.27 12.35
C THR A 76 4.16 -5.72 12.17
N ALA A 77 3.25 -6.70 12.27
CA ALA A 77 3.60 -8.09 12.02
C ALA A 77 4.04 -8.33 10.57
N LYS A 78 3.37 -7.71 9.59
CA LYS A 78 3.78 -7.79 8.18
C LYS A 78 5.14 -7.15 7.93
N GLU A 79 5.39 -5.98 8.53
CA GLU A 79 6.69 -5.29 8.43
C GLU A 79 7.80 -6.15 9.04
N THR A 80 7.60 -6.69 10.25
CA THR A 80 8.55 -7.59 10.91
C THR A 80 8.85 -8.83 10.05
N LEU A 81 7.83 -9.43 9.44
CA LEU A 81 8.02 -10.58 8.54
C LEU A 81 8.79 -10.22 7.27
N LEU A 82 8.63 -9.00 6.76
CA LEU A 82 9.40 -8.53 5.60
C LEU A 82 10.87 -8.33 5.95
N ASP A 83 11.15 -7.73 7.11
CA ASP A 83 12.51 -7.53 7.62
C ASP A 83 13.21 -8.89 7.84
N ASP A 84 12.56 -9.83 8.52
CA ASP A 84 13.07 -11.19 8.75
C ASP A 84 13.36 -11.92 7.42
N ALA A 85 12.47 -11.79 6.44
CA ALA A 85 12.66 -12.42 5.13
C ALA A 85 13.84 -11.83 4.35
N VAL A 86 14.08 -10.52 4.48
CA VAL A 86 15.23 -9.84 3.88
C VAL A 86 16.53 -10.33 4.54
N GLU A 87 16.59 -10.37 5.87
CA GLU A 87 17.78 -10.86 6.60
C GLU A 87 18.16 -12.30 6.22
N MET A 88 17.15 -13.17 6.06
CA MET A 88 17.37 -14.58 5.69
C MET A 88 17.75 -14.79 4.22
N THR A 89 17.47 -13.82 3.34
CA THR A 89 17.77 -13.90 1.90
C THR A 89 19.17 -13.36 1.56
N PHE A 90 19.75 -12.49 2.39
CA PHE A 90 21.03 -11.82 2.12
C PHE A 90 22.19 -12.03 3.13
N PRO A 91 22.46 -13.22 3.72
CA PRO A 91 23.68 -13.43 4.50
C PRO A 91 24.99 -13.52 3.68
N ALA A 92 24.88 -13.77 2.37
CA ALA A 92 26.03 -14.10 1.49
C ALA A 92 26.13 -13.21 0.24
N SER A 93 25.58 -11.98 0.29
CA SER A 93 25.62 -11.03 -0.83
C SER A 93 26.83 -10.09 -0.81
N ASP A 94 27.87 -10.41 -0.04
CA ASP A 94 29.19 -10.03 -0.51
C ASP A 94 29.41 -10.81 -1.80
N PRO A 95 29.58 -10.16 -2.97
CA PRO A 95 30.03 -10.90 -4.13
C PRO A 95 31.31 -11.59 -3.71
N ILE A 96 31.31 -12.93 -3.69
CA ILE A 96 32.57 -13.66 -3.63
C ILE A 96 33.40 -13.02 -4.74
N SER A 97 34.56 -12.46 -4.39
CA SER A 97 35.52 -11.99 -5.38
C SER A 97 36.04 -13.24 -6.07
N VAL A 98 35.22 -13.82 -6.94
CA VAL A 98 35.61 -14.88 -7.84
C VAL A 98 36.45 -14.15 -8.87
N ASP A 99 37.77 -14.12 -8.65
CA ASP A 99 38.71 -13.96 -9.77
C ASP A 99 38.19 -14.88 -10.87
N ALA A 100 37.87 -14.32 -12.04
CA ALA A 100 37.13 -14.96 -13.11
C ALA A 100 37.93 -16.10 -13.77
N GLY A 101 38.26 -17.14 -13.02
CA GLY A 101 38.90 -18.38 -13.45
C GLY A 101 37.88 -19.43 -13.85
N ILE A 102 36.81 -19.03 -14.56
CA ILE A 102 35.90 -20.00 -15.18
C ILE A 102 36.68 -20.62 -16.33
N THR A 103 37.19 -21.83 -16.15
CA THR A 103 37.86 -22.57 -17.23
C THR A 103 36.84 -22.84 -18.34
N ARG A 104 36.99 -22.13 -19.46
CA ARG A 104 36.21 -22.34 -20.68
C ARG A 104 36.41 -23.78 -21.14
N ILE A 105 35.33 -24.57 -21.15
CA ILE A 105 35.37 -25.93 -21.67
C ILE A 105 35.48 -25.84 -23.20
N GLU A 106 36.67 -26.06 -23.75
CA GLU A 106 36.91 -26.03 -25.20
C GLU A 106 36.52 -27.34 -25.90
N VAL A 107 36.54 -28.45 -25.16
CA VAL A 107 36.23 -29.79 -25.67
C VAL A 107 35.09 -30.38 -24.83
N PRO A 108 33.94 -30.74 -25.45
CA PRO A 108 32.84 -31.34 -24.72
C PRO A 108 33.27 -32.66 -24.07
N PRO A 109 32.88 -32.93 -22.82
CA PRO A 109 33.20 -34.17 -22.15
C PRO A 109 32.53 -35.35 -22.86
N ASP A 110 33.20 -36.51 -22.89
CA ASP A 110 32.63 -37.73 -23.44
C ASP A 110 31.36 -38.11 -22.65
N MET A 111 30.22 -38.04 -23.32
CA MET A 111 28.94 -38.49 -22.75
C MET A 111 28.75 -39.97 -23.05
N VAL A 112 28.45 -40.74 -22.00
CA VAL A 112 28.00 -42.13 -22.16
C VAL A 112 26.63 -42.17 -22.84
N ASN A 113 26.39 -43.20 -23.66
CA ASN A 113 25.15 -43.30 -24.42
C ASN A 113 23.96 -43.50 -23.48
N ALA A 114 23.05 -42.52 -23.43
CA ALA A 114 21.90 -42.51 -22.52
C ALA A 114 20.99 -43.75 -22.66
N SER A 115 20.98 -44.38 -23.84
CA SER A 115 20.22 -45.62 -24.07
C SER A 115 20.69 -46.79 -23.18
N THR A 116 21.96 -46.83 -22.80
CA THR A 116 22.53 -47.91 -21.99
C THR A 116 22.82 -47.50 -20.55
N ASP A 117 22.85 -46.19 -20.27
CA ASP A 117 23.28 -45.63 -18.98
C ASP A 117 22.15 -45.47 -17.95
N HIS A 118 21.08 -46.27 -18.06
CA HIS A 118 20.03 -46.32 -17.07
C HIS A 118 19.89 -47.72 -16.48
N GLN A 119 19.57 -47.80 -15.18
CA GLN A 119 19.53 -49.05 -14.40
C GLN A 119 18.62 -50.13 -15.00
N HIS A 120 17.64 -49.72 -15.84
CA HIS A 120 16.67 -50.59 -16.48
C HIS A 120 16.91 -50.83 -17.98
N ALA A 121 18.07 -50.46 -18.53
CA ALA A 121 18.35 -50.59 -19.98
C ALA A 121 18.19 -52.04 -20.50
N LYS A 122 18.67 -53.02 -19.72
CA LYS A 122 18.57 -54.45 -20.08
C LYS A 122 17.13 -54.96 -20.13
N SER A 123 16.25 -54.44 -19.27
CA SER A 123 14.83 -54.82 -19.29
C SER A 123 14.09 -54.26 -20.51
N ILE A 124 14.41 -53.02 -20.92
CA ILE A 124 13.82 -52.41 -22.12
C ILE A 124 14.22 -53.19 -23.37
N GLU A 125 15.49 -53.54 -23.54
CA GLU A 125 15.95 -54.35 -24.69
C GLU A 125 15.25 -55.71 -24.78
N ALA A 126 15.03 -56.37 -23.63
CA ALA A 126 14.33 -57.65 -23.57
C ALA A 126 12.87 -57.52 -24.04
N SER A 127 12.18 -56.45 -23.62
CA SER A 127 10.80 -56.16 -24.04
C SER A 127 10.71 -55.83 -25.54
N THR A 128 11.66 -55.05 -26.09
CA THR A 128 11.67 -54.73 -27.53
C THR A 128 11.91 -55.98 -28.40
N LYS A 129 12.75 -56.92 -27.95
CA LYS A 129 12.99 -58.19 -28.65
C LYS A 129 11.79 -59.15 -28.61
N GLN A 130 11.00 -59.15 -27.54
CA GLN A 130 9.75 -59.93 -27.48
C GLN A 130 8.67 -59.36 -28.41
N ALA A 131 8.53 -58.03 -28.47
CA ALA A 131 7.58 -57.37 -29.37
C ALA A 131 7.87 -57.67 -30.85
N GLY A 132 9.15 -57.73 -31.25
CA GLY A 132 9.55 -58.06 -32.63
C GLY A 132 9.35 -59.53 -33.03
N LYS A 133 9.20 -60.46 -32.08
CA LYS A 133 8.94 -61.89 -32.36
C LYS A 133 7.47 -62.22 -32.58
N GLY A 134 6.55 -61.30 -32.26
CA GLY A 134 5.11 -61.43 -32.53
C GLY A 134 4.67 -60.90 -33.91
N ALA A 135 5.58 -60.32 -34.68
CA ALA A 135 5.34 -59.85 -36.04
C ALA A 135 6.03 -60.77 -37.07
N LYS A 136 5.51 -61.99 -37.20
CA LYS A 136 5.76 -62.87 -38.36
C LYS A 136 4.57 -63.81 -38.54
#